data_AF-A0A9W4QY77-F1
#
_entry.id   AF-A0A9W4QY77-F1
#
_cell.length_a   1.000
_cell.length_b   1.000
_cell.length_c   1.000
_cell.angle_alpha   90.00
_cell.angle_beta   90.00
_cell.angle_gamma   90.00
#
_symmetry.space_group_name_H-M   'P 1'
#
loop_
_entity.id
_entity.type
_entity.pdbx_description
1 polymer ?
#
loop_
_entity_poly.entity_id
_entity_poly.type
_entity_poly.pdbx_seq_one_letter_code
_entity_poly.pdbx_strand_id
1 'polypeptide(L)' 'MDSIYLSKFKAFHLAINKRGFQNIIILGVNNIRYLCGFYSNPAYLIVTVSGNFLTTEYRYNEQATYESHQGKIMYRV' A
#
# COMPACT_ATOMS: atom_id res chain seq x y z
N MET A 1 0.88 15.77 4.72
CA MET A 1 1.00 14.83 3.59
C MET A 1 0.24 13.53 3.83
N ASP A 2 0.33 12.94 5.04
CA ASP A 2 -0.41 11.71 5.40
C ASP A 2 -1.93 11.75 5.17
N SER A 3 -2.55 12.91 5.34
CA SER A 3 -4.00 13.10 5.15
C SER A 3 -4.48 12.74 3.73
N ILE A 4 -3.63 12.93 2.72
CA ILE A 4 -3.96 12.61 1.32
C ILE A 4 -4.02 11.09 1.14
N TYR A 5 -3.03 10.35 1.63
CA TYR A 5 -3.00 8.89 1.52
C TYR A 5 -4.11 8.23 2.32
N LEU A 6 -4.45 8.77 3.49
CA LEU A 6 -5.61 8.32 4.26
C LEU A 6 -6.91 8.46 3.45
N SER A 7 -7.11 9.59 2.79
CA SER A 7 -8.29 9.82 1.93
C SER A 7 -8.33 8.85 0.75
N LYS A 8 -7.18 8.61 0.09
CA LYS A 8 -7.06 7.63 -1.00
C LYS A 8 -7.41 6.21 -0.55
N PHE A 9 -6.88 5.76 0.59
CA PHE A 9 -7.23 4.44 1.14
C PHE A 9 -8.70 4.36 1.49
N LYS A 10 -9.31 5.39 2.10
CA LYS A 10 -10.75 5.39 2.39
C LYS A 10 -11.59 5.27 1.12
N ALA A 11 -11.26 6.04 0.08
CA ALA A 11 -11.96 5.98 -1.20
C ALA A 11 -11.79 4.60 -1.87
N PHE A 12 -10.59 4.03 -1.81
CA PHE A 12 -10.30 2.71 -2.34
C PHE A 12 -11.09 1.61 -1.58
N HIS A 13 -11.04 1.62 -0.25
CA HIS A 13 -11.81 0.71 0.62
C HIS A 13 -13.32 0.78 0.33
N LEU A 14 -13.88 1.98 0.16
CA LEU A 14 -15.28 2.14 -0.21
C LEU A 14 -15.59 1.51 -1.59
N ALA A 15 -14.71 1.71 -2.56
CA ALA A 15 -14.90 1.19 -3.92
C ALA A 15 -14.83 -0.34 -3.98
N ILE A 16 -13.95 -0.96 -3.20
CA ILE A 16 -13.76 -2.42 -3.20
C ILE A 16 -14.87 -3.11 -2.39
N ASN A 17 -15.31 -2.52 -1.27
CA ASN A 17 -16.42 -3.02 -0.48
C ASN A 17 -17.73 -3.00 -1.25
N LYS A 18 -17.99 -1.94 -2.04
CA LYS A 18 -19.15 -1.87 -2.95
C LYS A 18 -19.19 -3.01 -3.98
N ARG A 19 -18.05 -3.63 -4.27
CA ARG A 19 -17.92 -4.76 -5.21
C ARG A 19 -17.85 -6.12 -4.52
N GLY A 20 -17.98 -6.16 -3.19
CA GLY A 20 -17.92 -7.40 -2.41
C GLY A 20 -16.50 -7.94 -2.18
N PHE A 21 -15.45 -7.17 -2.48
CA PHE A 21 -14.08 -7.59 -2.20
C PHE A 21 -13.65 -7.17 -0.80
N GLN A 22 -13.14 -8.14 -0.03
CA GLN A 22 -12.63 -7.91 1.33
C GLN A 22 -11.13 -7.67 1.36
N ASN A 23 -10.38 -8.34 0.47
CA ASN A 23 -8.93 -8.30 0.42
C ASN A 23 -8.48 -8.19 -1.05
N ILE A 24 -7.48 -7.35 -1.31
CA ILE A 24 -6.94 -7.12 -2.64
C ILE A 24 -5.41 -7.06 -2.58
N ILE A 25 -4.76 -7.69 -3.55
CA ILE A 25 -3.34 -7.50 -3.83
C ILE A 25 -3.22 -6.50 -4.96
N ILE A 26 -2.44 -5.46 -4.75
CA ILE A 26 -2.19 -4.39 -5.70
C ILE A 26 -0.77 -4.54 -6.24
N LEU A 27 -0.70 -4.71 -7.55
CA LEU A 27 0.52 -4.84 -8.32
C LEU A 27 0.75 -3.58 -9.15
N GLY A 28 1.99 -3.40 -9.59
CA GLY A 28 2.42 -2.29 -10.42
C GLY A 28 2.79 -1.06 -9.59
N VAL A 29 4.01 -0.56 -9.82
CA VAL A 29 4.62 0.52 -9.03
C VAL A 29 3.78 1.80 -9.00
N ASN A 30 3.08 2.12 -10.10
CA ASN A 30 2.23 3.32 -10.18
C ASN A 30 1.00 3.24 -9.27
N ASN A 31 0.38 2.07 -9.16
CA ASN A 31 -0.79 1.86 -8.29
C ASN A 31 -0.37 1.90 -6.82
N ILE A 32 0.77 1.29 -6.50
CA ILE A 32 1.36 1.29 -5.16
C ILE A 32 1.72 2.72 -4.75
N ARG A 33 2.47 3.44 -5.59
CA ARG A 33 2.83 4.85 -5.37
C ARG A 33 1.59 5.72 -5.20
N TYR A 34 0.56 5.51 -6.01
CA TYR A 34 -0.68 6.27 -5.89
C TYR A 34 -1.30 6.11 -4.51
N LEU A 35 -1.39 4.88 -3.99
CA LEU A 35 -2.09 4.60 -2.73
C LEU A 35 -1.25 4.88 -1.48
N CYS A 36 0.03 4.55 -1.47
CA CYS A 36 0.85 4.65 -0.27
C CYS A 36 2.13 5.49 -0.42
N GLY A 37 2.45 6.01 -1.61
CA GLY A 37 3.59 6.91 -1.83
C GLY A 37 4.89 6.22 -2.24
N PHE A 38 5.07 4.94 -1.89
CA PHE A 38 6.30 4.19 -2.21
C PHE A 38 6.52 3.99 -3.71
N TYR A 39 7.71 4.33 -4.20
CA TYR A 39 8.09 4.21 -5.61
C TYR A 39 9.39 3.42 -5.79
N SER A 40 9.28 2.09 -5.67
CA SER A 40 10.37 1.18 -5.98
C SER A 40 9.84 -0.21 -6.32
N ASN A 41 10.64 -0.99 -7.04
CA ASN A 41 10.38 -2.39 -7.33
C ASN A 41 11.51 -3.24 -6.75
N PRO A 42 11.26 -4.52 -6.39
CA PRO A 42 9.96 -5.18 -6.48
C PRO A 42 9.10 -4.92 -5.23
N ALA A 43 7.81 -4.64 -5.43
CA ALA A 43 6.85 -4.43 -4.34
C ALA A 43 5.43 -4.83 -4.72
N TYR A 44 4.65 -5.19 -3.70
CA TYR A 44 3.19 -5.35 -3.80
C TYR A 44 2.54 -4.84 -2.52
N LEU A 45 1.35 -4.26 -2.66
CA LEU A 45 0.55 -3.72 -1.56
C LEU A 45 -0.64 -4.65 -1.31
N ILE A 46 -0.78 -5.13 -0.08
CA ILE A 46 -1.91 -5.96 0.35
C ILE A 46 -2.86 -5.05 1.11
N VAL A 47 -4.10 -4.95 0.64
CA VAL A 47 -5.17 -4.18 1.28
C VAL A 47 -6.19 -5.18 1.82
N THR A 48 -6.44 -5.11 3.12
CA THR A 48 -7.36 -6.00 3.83
C THR A 48 -8.31 -5.20 4.71
N VAL A 49 -9.34 -5.85 5.23
CA VAL A 49 -10.23 -5.25 6.24
C VAL A 49 -9.50 -4.84 7.52
N SER A 50 -8.37 -5.49 7.86
CA SER A 50 -7.61 -5.23 9.08
C SER A 50 -6.47 -4.23 8.90
N GLY A 51 -6.15 -3.85 7.66
CA GLY A 51 -5.11 -2.88 7.37
C GLY A 51 -4.46 -3.05 6.01
N ASN A 52 -3.45 -2.22 5.77
CA ASN A 52 -2.68 -2.19 4.54
C ASN A 52 -1.23 -2.60 4.81
N PHE A 53 -0.65 -3.41 3.93
CA PHE A 53 0.69 -3.96 4.08
C PHE A 53 1.49 -3.75 2.81
N LEU A 54 2.52 -2.89 2.88
CA LEU A 54 3.48 -2.76 1.80
C LEU A 54 4.51 -3.87 1.96
N THR A 55 4.66 -4.69 0.94
CA THR A 55 5.73 -5.69 0.90
C THR A 55 6.81 -5.26 -0.09
N THR A 56 8.06 -5.38 0.31
CA THR A 56 9.22 -5.09 -0.54
C THR A 56 10.42 -5.92 -0.07
N GLU A 57 11.56 -5.79 -0.71
CA GLU A 57 12.81 -6.39 -0.21
C GLU A 57 13.47 -5.50 0.84
N TYR A 58 14.24 -6.11 1.75
CA TYR A 58 14.92 -5.36 2.83
C TYR A 58 15.86 -4.26 2.31
N ARG A 59 16.40 -4.40 1.09
CA ARG A 59 17.23 -3.38 0.42
C ARG A 59 16.55 -2.01 0.31
N TYR A 60 15.22 -1.96 0.37
CA TYR A 60 14.42 -0.74 0.32
C TYR A 60 13.91 -0.28 1.69
N ASN A 61 14.42 -0.80 2.80
CA ASN A 61 13.94 -0.50 4.15
C ASN A 61 13.88 1.02 4.44
N GLU A 62 14.96 1.74 4.17
CA GLU A 62 15.02 3.19 4.42
C GLU A 62 14.00 3.94 3.56
N GLN A 63 14.00 3.65 2.26
CA GLN A 63 13.07 4.25 1.31
C GLN A 63 11.61 3.95 1.69
N ALA A 64 11.29 2.70 2.02
CA ALA A 64 9.95 2.29 2.42
C ALA A 64 9.51 2.98 3.71
N THR A 65 10.42 3.13 4.67
CA THR A 65 10.15 3.83 5.94
C THR A 65 9.85 5.32 5.73
N TYR A 66 10.51 5.95 4.76
CA TYR A 66 10.32 7.37 4.48
C TYR A 66 9.14 7.66 3.55
N GLU A 67 8.92 6.83 2.54
CA GLU A 67 7.95 7.08 1.47
C GLU A 67 6.59 6.39 1.67
N SER A 68 6.51 5.33 2.49
CA SER A 68 5.28 4.56 2.65
C SER A 68 4.39 5.16 3.73
N HIS A 69 3.13 5.41 3.37
CA HIS A 69 2.11 5.96 4.25
C HIS A 69 0.96 4.98 4.45
N GLN A 70 0.33 5.03 5.62
CA GLN A 70 -0.93 4.31 5.93
C GLN A 70 -0.87 2.78 5.75
N GLY A 71 0.32 2.17 5.84
CA GLY A 71 0.49 0.73 5.78
C GLY A 71 1.72 0.26 6.54
N LYS A 72 1.66 -0.97 7.07
CA LYS A 72 2.80 -1.62 7.71
C LYS A 72 3.74 -2.17 6.64
N ILE A 73 5.03 -1.98 6.81
CA ILE A 73 6.04 -2.50 5.90
C ILE A 73 6.38 -3.94 6.31
N MET A 74 6.43 -4.85 5.34
CA MET A 74 6.89 -6.22 5.50
C MET A 74 8.01 -6.49 4.50
N TYR A 75 9.09 -7.09 4.97
CA TYR A 75 10.23 -7.41 4.11
C TYR A 75 10.18 -8.87 3.67
N ARG A 76 10.50 -9.11 2.40
CA ARG A 76 10.79 -10.43 1.87
C ARG A 76 12.24 -10.79 2.18
N VAL A 77 12.43 -12.03 2.60
CA VAL A 77 13.73 -12.67 2.87
C VAL A 77 14.23 -13.35 1.60
#